data_AF-A0AA41TY02-F1
#
_entry.id   AF-A0AA41TY02-F1
#
_cell.length_a   1.000
_cell.length_b   1.000
_cell.length_c   1.000
_cell.angle_alpha   90.00
_cell.angle_beta   90.00
_cell.angle_gamma   90.00
#
_symmetry.space_group_name_H-M   'P 1'
#
loop_
_entity.id
_entity.type
_entity.pdbx_description
1 polymer ?
#
loop_
_entity_poly.entity_id
_entity_poly.type
_entity_poly.pdbx_seq_one_letter_code
_entity_poly.pdbx_strand_id
1 'polypeptide(L)'
;MDETAAIDLATARYRETEQAHEAARQDAIAAVTDALRAGIRQSDVVAHSPFTASFVRRLARENGIKAAHKRASRPVPDTES
;
A
#
# COMPACT_ATOMS: atom_id res chain seq x y z
N MET A 1 -3.69 37.29 23.62
CA MET A 1 -2.70 36.39 23.02
C MET A 1 -2.22 37.07 21.76
N ASP A 2 -0.91 37.06 21.50
CA ASP A 2 -0.38 37.52 20.23
C ASP A 2 -0.89 36.59 19.11
N GLU A 3 -1.58 37.16 18.14
CA GLU A 3 -2.15 36.44 17.00
C GLU A 3 -1.07 35.65 16.22
N THR A 4 0.17 36.13 16.23
CA THR A 4 1.30 35.42 15.60
C THR A 4 1.69 34.16 16.37
N ALA A 5 1.69 34.20 17.71
CA ALA A 5 1.95 33.04 18.54
C ALA A 5 0.89 31.93 18.37
N ALA A 6 -0.37 32.32 18.11
CA ALA A 6 -1.43 31.37 17.80
C ALA A 6 -1.19 30.66 16.44
N ILE A 7 -0.72 31.39 15.42
CA ILE A 7 -0.36 30.85 14.10
C ILE A 7 0.82 29.89 14.22
N ASP A 8 1.85 30.25 14.98
CA ASP A 8 3.03 29.40 15.18
C ASP A 8 2.67 28.07 15.84
N LEU A 9 1.82 28.11 16.87
CA LEU A 9 1.34 26.92 17.54
C LEU A 9 0.50 26.02 16.61
N ALA A 10 -0.39 26.62 15.82
CA ALA A 10 -1.19 25.88 14.84
C ALA A 10 -0.30 25.23 13.77
N THR A 11 0.72 25.96 13.30
CA THR A 11 1.68 25.47 12.29
C THR A 11 2.54 24.33 12.84
N ALA A 12 2.97 24.42 14.10
CA ALA A 12 3.72 23.36 14.76
C ALA A 12 2.91 22.06 14.83
N ARG A 13 1.64 22.14 15.28
CA ARG A 13 0.71 20.99 15.34
C ARG A 13 0.43 20.40 13.96
N TYR A 14 0.26 21.25 12.95
CA TYR A 14 0.08 20.82 11.58
C TYR A 14 1.29 20.00 11.09
N ARG A 15 2.50 20.51 11.29
CA ARG A 15 3.74 19.81 10.90
C ARG A 15 3.93 18.48 11.64
N GLU A 16 3.60 18.44 12.93
CA GLU A 16 3.63 17.21 13.72
C GLU A 16 2.66 16.16 13.16
N THR A 17 1.45 16.58 12.82
CA THR A 17 0.44 15.69 12.21
C THR A 17 0.90 15.17 10.85
N GLU A 18 1.48 16.04 10.01
CA GLU A 18 2.03 15.64 8.71
C GLU A 18 3.17 14.63 8.87
N GLN A 19 4.04 14.80 9.87
CA GLN A 19 5.10 13.84 10.18
C GLN A 19 4.54 12.48 10.61
N ALA A 20 3.54 12.48 11.49
CA ALA A 20 2.88 11.25 11.93
C ALA A 20 2.16 10.54 10.78
N HIS A 21 1.50 11.31 9.90
CA HIS A 21 0.84 10.78 8.71
C HIS A 21 1.85 10.19 7.72
N GLU A 22 2.98 10.86 7.47
CA GLU A 22 4.02 10.34 6.59
C GLU A 22 4.65 9.07 7.17
N ALA A 23 4.91 9.01 8.48
CA ALA A 23 5.41 7.80 9.13
C ALA A 23 4.43 6.63 8.97
N ALA A 24 3.15 6.82 9.26
CA ALA A 24 2.11 5.81 9.06
C ALA A 24 1.99 5.38 7.58
N ARG A 25 2.18 6.33 6.64
CA ARG A 25 2.18 6.04 5.21
C ARG A 25 3.36 5.16 4.81
N GLN A 26 4.55 5.42 5.35
CA GLN A 26 5.74 4.59 5.10
C GLN A 26 5.60 3.19 5.70
N ASP A 27 5.04 3.07 6.91
CA ASP A 27 4.74 1.78 7.53
C ASP A 27 3.76 0.95 6.67
N ALA A 28 2.73 1.58 6.12
CA ALA A 28 1.80 0.94 5.21
C ALA A 28 2.49 0.47 3.91
N ILE A 29 3.42 1.26 3.36
CA ILE A 29 4.20 0.88 2.16
C ILE A 29 5.11 -0.32 2.47
N ALA A 30 5.75 -0.33 3.63
CA ALA A 30 6.60 -1.43 4.07
C ALA A 30 5.78 -2.73 4.18
N ALA A 31 4.65 -2.69 4.89
CA ALA A 31 3.76 -3.85 5.04
C ALA A 31 3.24 -4.39 3.69
N VAL A 32 2.87 -3.50 2.77
CA VAL A 32 2.46 -3.86 1.40
C VAL A 32 3.62 -4.53 0.65
N THR A 33 4.83 -4.00 0.76
CA THR A 33 6.02 -4.56 0.10
C THR A 33 6.32 -5.96 0.64
N ASP A 34 6.25 -6.14 1.95
CA ASP A 34 6.49 -7.43 2.59
C ASP A 34 5.43 -8.47 2.22
N ALA A 35 4.15 -8.06 2.18
CA ALA A 35 3.07 -8.91 1.67
C ALA A 35 3.32 -9.37 0.23
N LEU A 36 3.76 -8.47 -0.64
CA LEU A 36 4.11 -8.80 -2.03
C LEU A 36 5.32 -9.74 -2.11
N ARG A 37 6.36 -9.53 -1.28
CA ARG A 37 7.53 -10.42 -1.20
C ARG A 37 7.17 -11.82 -0.69
N ALA A 38 6.20 -11.91 0.22
CA ALA A 38 5.63 -13.17 0.70
C ALA A 38 4.77 -13.89 -0.35
N GLY A 39 4.56 -13.28 -1.53
CA GLY A 39 3.81 -13.88 -2.63
C GLY A 39 2.30 -13.69 -2.54
N ILE A 40 1.81 -12.81 -1.66
CA ILE A 40 0.39 -12.43 -1.61
C ILE A 40 0.02 -11.77 -2.94
N ARG A 41 -1.18 -12.07 -3.45
CA ARG A 41 -1.64 -11.53 -4.73
C ARG A 41 -1.85 -10.03 -4.63
N GLN A 42 -1.46 -9.30 -5.68
CA GLN A 42 -1.65 -7.84 -5.75
C GLN A 42 -3.11 -7.41 -5.55
N SER A 43 -4.09 -8.21 -6.00
CA SER A 43 -5.52 -7.95 -5.77
C SER A 43 -5.88 -7.90 -4.29
N ASP A 44 -5.32 -8.83 -3.52
CA ASP A 44 -5.64 -9.01 -2.10
C ASP A 44 -4.92 -7.91 -1.31
N VAL A 45 -3.68 -7.60 -1.67
CA VAL A 45 -2.94 -6.45 -1.12
C VAL A 45 -3.68 -5.12 -1.35
N VAL A 46 -4.26 -4.92 -2.53
CA VAL A 46 -5.08 -3.72 -2.82
C VAL A 46 -6.33 -3.68 -1.95
N ALA A 47 -7.01 -4.81 -1.75
CA ALA A 47 -8.22 -4.87 -0.92
C ALA A 47 -7.95 -4.56 0.56
N HIS A 48 -6.72 -4.80 1.04
CA HIS A 48 -6.32 -4.60 2.43
C HIS A 48 -5.45 -3.36 2.68
N SER A 49 -5.16 -2.56 1.65
CA SER A 49 -4.29 -1.38 1.78
C SER A 49 -5.03 -0.09 1.40
N PRO A 50 -4.55 1.07 1.90
CA PRO A 50 -5.10 2.36 1.48
C PRO A 50 -4.67 2.77 0.06
N PHE A 51 -3.98 1.89 -0.69
CA PHE A 51 -3.38 2.22 -1.97
C PHE A 51 -4.15 1.68 -3.16
N THR A 52 -4.05 2.40 -4.28
CA THR A 52 -4.67 1.99 -5.53
C THR A 52 -3.92 0.82 -6.18
N ALA A 53 -4.59 0.07 -7.05
CA ALA A 53 -3.98 -1.01 -7.82
C ALA A 53 -2.83 -0.54 -8.73
N SER A 54 -2.86 0.70 -9.24
CA SER A 54 -1.74 1.27 -9.99
C SER A 54 -0.53 1.50 -9.10
N PHE A 55 -0.74 2.00 -7.88
CA PHE A 55 0.32 2.22 -6.90
C PHE A 55 0.99 0.91 -6.47
N VAL A 56 0.20 -0.10 -6.11
CA VAL A 56 0.72 -1.43 -5.70
C VAL A 56 1.51 -2.10 -6.82
N ARG A 57 1.04 -2.01 -8.08
CA ARG A 57 1.78 -2.54 -9.25
C ARG A 57 3.11 -1.83 -9.47
N ARG A 58 3.13 -0.51 -9.31
CA ARG A 58 4.36 0.28 -9.41
C ARG A 58 5.36 -0.14 -8.32
N LEU A 59 4.89 -0.27 -7.08
CA LEU A 59 5.72 -0.68 -5.94
C LEU A 59 6.32 -2.07 -6.14
N ALA A 60 5.53 -3.03 -6.64
CA ALA A 60 6.03 -4.36 -6.98
C ALA A 60 7.14 -4.31 -8.04
N ARG A 61 6.95 -3.51 -9.10
CA ARG A 61 7.94 -3.34 -10.18
C ARG A 61 9.23 -2.70 -9.67
N GLU A 62 9.14 -1.64 -8.89
CA GLU A 62 10.29 -0.93 -8.32
C GLU A 62 11.11 -1.81 -7.37
N ASN A 63 10.45 -2.75 -6.69
CA ASN A 63 11.09 -3.72 -5.80
C ASN A 63 11.49 -5.04 -6.50
N GLY A 64 11.35 -5.15 -7.82
CA GLY A 64 11.69 -6.37 -8.57
C GLY A 64 10.81 -7.59 -8.24
N ILE A 65 9.65 -7.38 -7.63
CA ILE A 65 8.73 -8.44 -7.22
C ILE A 65 7.94 -8.88 -8.45
N LYS A 66 8.19 -10.11 -8.92
CA LYS A 66 7.41 -10.69 -10.01
C LYS A 66 5.96 -10.86 -9.55
N ALA A 67 5.02 -10.44 -10.39
CA ALA A 67 3.61 -10.69 -10.12
C ALA A 67 3.40 -12.18 -9.85
N ALA A 68 2.72 -12.50 -8.75
CA ALA A 68 2.31 -13.87 -8.46
C ALA A 68 1.65 -14.43 -9.72
N HIS A 69 2.25 -15.46 -10.32
CA HIS A 69 1.69 -16.08 -11.51
C HIS A 69 0.25 -16.45 -11.19
N LYS A 70 -0.67 -16.07 -12.10
CA LYS A 70 -2.03 -16.58 -12.13
C LYS A 70 -1.89 -18.10 -12.06
N ARG A 71 -2.10 -18.72 -10.90
CA ARG A 71 -2.18 -20.18 -10.85
C ARG A 71 -3.37 -20.55 -11.72
N ALA A 72 -3.04 -21.40 -12.68
CA ALA A 72 -3.82 -22.04 -13.72
C ALA A 72 -5.33 -22.00 -13.53
N SER A 73 -6.02 -21.79 -14.66
CA SER A 73 -7.34 -22.34 -14.93
C SER A 73 -7.65 -23.51 -14.00
N ARG A 74 -8.73 -23.38 -13.24
CA ARG A 74 -9.49 -24.54 -12.74
C ARG A 74 -9.50 -25.59 -13.87
N PRO A 75 -9.10 -26.86 -13.63
CA PRO A 75 -9.23 -27.86 -14.68
C PRO A 75 -10.71 -27.87 -15.07
N VAL A 76 -10.99 -27.63 -16.35
CA VAL A 76 -12.30 -27.94 -16.91
C VAL A 76 -12.38 -29.47 -16.80
N PRO A 77 -13.31 -30.04 -16.02
CA PRO A 77 -13.49 -31.49 -16.08
C PRO A 77 -13.93 -31.79 -17.52
N ASP A 78 -13.18 -32.63 -18.21
CA ASP A 78 -13.63 -33.27 -19.44
C ASP A 78 -14.86 -34.11 -19.09
N THR A 79 -16.05 -33.51 -19.18
CA THR A 79 -17.28 -34.29 -19.29
C THR A 79 -17.44 -34.67 -20.75
N GLU A 80 -16.76 -35.76 -21.11
CA GLU A 80 -17.12 -36.62 -22.23
C GLU A 80 -17.88 -37.81 -21.64
N SER A 81 -19.18 -37.92 -21.94
CA SER A 81 -19.98 -39.15 -22.10
C SER A 81 -21.41 -38.78 -22.44
#